data_AF-A0A8J4YIB1-F1
#
_entry.id   AF-A0A8J4YIB1-F1
#
_cell.length_a   1.000
_cell.length_b   1.000
_cell.length_c   1.000
_cell.angle_alpha   90.00
_cell.angle_beta   90.00
_cell.angle_gamma   90.00
#
_symmetry.space_group_name_H-M   'P 1'
#
loop_
_entity.id
_entity.type
_entity.pdbx_description
1 polymer ?
#
loop_
_entity_poly.entity_id
_entity_poly.type
_entity_poly.pdbx_seq_one_letter_code
_entity_poly.pdbx_strand_id
1 'polypeptide(L)'
;MHGLGECVGNIMMMCAKHNIPTVEQYMGYSNCIMEKFRGAAESNACAAMYNVDYTPVSACVTSLAGQELLVQTGLKQQTLSPALASAPWILIDNVFTEEQMMAARADLRAVVCAANEAVPRNKC
;
A
#
# COMPACT_ATOMS: atom_id res chain seq x y z
N MET A 1 15.92 7.68 4.73
CA MET A 1 15.61 6.49 3.88
C MET A 1 15.96 5.25 4.66
N HIS A 2 15.11 4.22 4.68
CA HIS A 2 15.17 3.10 5.62
C HIS A 2 16.04 1.91 5.14
N GLY A 3 17.01 2.18 4.25
CA GLY A 3 18.00 1.20 3.78
C GLY A 3 17.45 0.12 2.84
N LEU A 4 18.25 -0.93 2.60
CA LEU A 4 17.93 -1.98 1.63
C LEU A 4 16.67 -2.79 1.98
N GLY A 5 16.36 -2.93 3.27
CA GLY A 5 15.17 -3.65 3.73
C GLY A 5 13.88 -3.03 3.21
N GLU A 6 13.77 -1.70 3.21
CA GLU A 6 12.63 -0.97 2.66
C GLU A 6 12.53 -1.16 1.14
N CYS A 7 13.64 -1.18 0.41
CA CYS A 7 13.61 -1.44 -1.03
C CYS A 7 13.05 -2.83 -1.35
N VAL A 8 13.49 -3.87 -0.64
CA VAL A 8 12.94 -5.22 -0.79
C VAL A 8 11.46 -5.27 -0.39
N GLY A 9 11.10 -4.59 0.69
CA GLY A 9 9.71 -4.45 1.13
C GLY A 9 8.83 -3.79 0.06
N ASN A 10 9.31 -2.74 -0.59
CA ASN A 10 8.57 -2.05 -1.66
C ASN A 10 8.34 -2.96 -2.87
N ILE A 11 9.36 -3.72 -3.32
CA ILE A 11 9.18 -4.72 -4.38
C ILE A 11 8.13 -5.76 -3.97
N MET A 12 8.23 -6.27 -2.75
CA MET A 12 7.27 -7.24 -2.22
C MET A 12 5.85 -6.71 -2.18
N MET A 13 5.64 -5.46 -1.77
CA MET A 13 4.31 -4.84 -1.77
C MET A 13 3.75 -4.68 -3.18
N MET A 14 4.59 -4.39 -4.18
CA MET A 14 4.17 -4.32 -5.58
C MET A 14 3.87 -5.70 -6.16
N CYS A 15 4.70 -6.70 -5.86
CA CYS A 15 4.45 -8.08 -6.23
C CYS A 15 3.18 -8.64 -5.58
N ALA A 16 2.93 -8.31 -4.32
CA ALA A 16 1.69 -8.65 -3.63
C ALA A 16 0.49 -7.99 -4.32
N LYS A 17 0.58 -6.70 -4.67
CA LYS A 17 -0.49 -6.01 -5.40
C LYS A 17 -0.77 -6.63 -6.76
N HIS A 18 0.27 -7.13 -7.44
CA HIS A 18 0.17 -7.76 -8.75
C HIS A 18 -0.46 -9.16 -8.69
N ASN A 19 -0.12 -9.97 -7.69
CA ASN A 19 -0.49 -11.39 -7.64
C ASN A 19 -1.68 -11.71 -6.72
N ILE A 20 -1.99 -10.85 -5.74
CA ILE A 20 -3.10 -11.09 -4.81
C ILE A 20 -4.41 -10.62 -5.48
N PRO A 21 -5.41 -11.50 -5.64
CA PRO A 21 -6.51 -11.27 -6.57
C PRO A 21 -7.58 -10.31 -6.05
N THR A 22 -7.76 -10.21 -4.73
CA THR A 22 -8.81 -9.38 -4.13
C THR A 22 -8.23 -8.22 -3.33
N VAL A 23 -8.99 -7.13 -3.25
CA VAL A 23 -8.59 -5.96 -2.47
C VAL A 23 -8.53 -6.31 -0.98
N GLU A 24 -9.47 -7.11 -0.50
CA GLU A 24 -9.57 -7.53 0.89
C GLU A 24 -8.34 -8.34 1.33
N GLN A 25 -7.95 -9.33 0.52
CA GLN A 25 -6.75 -10.12 0.80
C GLN A 25 -5.48 -9.28 0.71
N TYR A 26 -5.38 -8.41 -0.30
CA TYR A 26 -4.23 -7.53 -0.46
C TYR A 26 -4.09 -6.57 0.71
N MET A 27 -5.19 -5.94 1.15
CA MET A 27 -5.18 -5.00 2.27
C MET A 27 -4.87 -5.70 3.59
N GLY A 28 -5.44 -6.89 3.82
CA GLY A 28 -5.13 -7.70 5.00
C GLY A 28 -3.64 -8.10 5.05
N TYR A 29 -3.14 -8.67 3.95
CA TYR A 29 -1.72 -9.01 3.80
C TYR A 29 -0.82 -7.78 4.01
N SER A 30 -1.15 -6.66 3.37
CA SER A 30 -0.41 -5.40 3.45
C SER A 30 -0.34 -4.88 4.88
N ASN A 31 -1.47 -4.87 5.60
CA ASN A 31 -1.50 -4.42 6.99
C ASN A 31 -0.59 -5.28 7.88
N CYS A 32 -0.65 -6.60 7.74
CA CYS A 32 0.22 -7.52 8.50
C CYS A 32 1.71 -7.31 8.19
N ILE A 33 2.05 -7.11 6.92
CA ILE A 33 3.42 -6.81 6.50
C ILE A 33 3.91 -5.48 7.08
N MET A 34 3.12 -4.42 6.97
CA MET A 34 3.51 -3.09 7.45
C MET A 34 3.78 -3.07 8.95
N GLU A 35 3.12 -3.95 9.72
CA GLU A 35 3.35 -4.10 11.16
C GLU A 35 4.57 -4.97 11.48
N LYS A 36 4.86 -6.00 10.69
CA LYS A 36 5.75 -7.10 11.09
C LYS A 36 6.99 -7.31 10.21
N PHE A 37 7.11 -6.64 9.07
CA PHE A 37 8.08 -7.04 8.05
C PHE A 37 9.52 -7.00 8.55
N ARG A 38 10.14 -8.18 8.55
CA ARG A 38 11.58 -8.39 8.80
C ARG A 38 12.24 -9.25 7.73
N GLY A 39 11.47 -9.71 6.74
CA GLY A 39 11.94 -10.55 5.65
C GLY A 39 10.84 -11.49 5.12
N ALA A 40 11.29 -12.55 4.42
CA ALA A 40 10.42 -13.50 3.73
C ALA A 40 9.58 -14.38 4.68
N ALA A 41 10.08 -14.66 5.89
CA ALA A 41 9.37 -15.51 6.85
C ALA A 41 8.06 -14.87 7.32
N GLU A 42 8.09 -13.59 7.68
CA GLU A 42 6.90 -12.83 8.08
C GLU A 42 5.94 -12.63 6.91
N SER A 43 6.48 -12.47 5.70
CA SER A 43 5.70 -12.36 4.48
C SER A 43 4.87 -13.62 4.20
N ASN A 44 5.47 -14.81 4.29
CA ASN A 44 4.74 -16.07 4.15
C ASN A 44 3.67 -16.25 5.26
N ALA A 45 4.01 -15.89 6.50
CA ALA A 45 3.06 -15.96 7.62
C ALA A 45 1.86 -15.01 7.44
N CYS A 46 2.09 -13.78 6.96
CA CYS A 46 1.03 -12.85 6.62
C CYS A 46 0.17 -13.35 5.46
N ALA A 47 0.76 -13.98 4.44
CA ALA A 47 0.00 -14.57 3.35
C ALA A 47 -0.95 -15.68 3.86
N ALA A 48 -0.45 -16.57 4.71
CA ALA A 48 -1.25 -17.62 5.32
C ALA A 48 -2.44 -17.07 6.14
N MET A 49 -2.23 -15.99 6.91
CA MET A 49 -3.29 -15.34 7.72
C MET A 49 -4.49 -14.87 6.90
N TYR A 50 -4.26 -14.47 5.63
CA TYR A 50 -5.30 -13.94 4.75
C TYR A 50 -5.63 -14.88 3.58
N ASN A 51 -5.28 -16.17 3.68
CA ASN A 51 -5.52 -17.18 2.65
C ASN A 51 -4.99 -16.77 1.27
N VAL A 52 -3.78 -16.21 1.24
CA VAL A 52 -3.05 -15.81 0.04
C VAL A 52 -2.02 -16.88 -0.32
N ASP A 53 -1.97 -17.29 -1.60
CA ASP A 53 -0.84 -18.07 -2.11
C ASP A 53 0.39 -17.18 -2.21
N TYR A 54 1.39 -17.46 -1.39
CA TYR A 54 2.64 -16.69 -1.33
C TYR A 54 3.63 -17.06 -2.44
N THR A 55 3.46 -18.22 -3.07
CA THR A 55 4.37 -18.71 -4.12
C THR A 55 4.58 -17.68 -5.24
N PRO A 56 3.52 -17.15 -5.89
CA PRO A 56 3.70 -16.16 -6.95
C PRO A 56 4.29 -14.83 -6.45
N VAL A 57 3.99 -14.44 -5.20
CA VAL A 57 4.54 -13.20 -4.61
C VAL A 57 6.05 -13.34 -4.39
N SER A 58 6.49 -14.44 -3.76
CA SER A 58 7.92 -14.68 -3.48
C SER A 58 8.75 -14.83 -4.76
N ALA A 59 8.24 -15.53 -5.77
CA ALA A 59 8.91 -15.65 -7.07
C ALA A 59 9.04 -14.28 -7.76
N CYS A 60 8.03 -13.42 -7.63
CA CYS A 60 8.06 -12.07 -8.20
C CYS A 60 9.12 -11.18 -7.53
N VAL A 61 9.32 -11.27 -6.21
CA VAL A 61 10.22 -10.38 -5.45
C VAL A 61 11.66 -10.39 -5.98
N THR A 62 12.15 -11.55 -6.41
CA THR A 62 13.52 -11.71 -6.93
C THR A 62 13.61 -11.60 -8.46
N SER A 63 12.48 -11.37 -9.14
CA SER A 63 12.40 -11.36 -10.60
C SER A 63 12.65 -9.96 -11.19
N LEU A 64 12.97 -9.91 -12.48
CA LEU A 64 13.00 -8.66 -13.25
C LEU A 64 11.63 -7.97 -13.24
N ALA A 65 10.54 -8.75 -13.38
CA ALA A 65 9.18 -8.22 -13.35
C ALA A 65 8.87 -7.48 -12.04
N GLY A 66 9.34 -8.00 -10.89
CA GLY A 66 9.20 -7.31 -9.60
C GLY A 66 9.92 -5.96 -9.57
N GLN A 67 11.13 -5.89 -10.15
CA GLN A 67 11.88 -4.64 -10.26
C GLN A 67 11.18 -3.64 -11.17
N GLU A 68 10.64 -4.09 -12.31
CA GLU A 68 9.88 -3.26 -13.24
C GLU A 68 8.63 -2.67 -12.60
N LEU A 69 7.89 -3.45 -11.80
CA LEU A 69 6.74 -2.97 -11.04
C LEU A 69 7.13 -1.84 -10.07
N LEU A 70 8.26 -1.96 -9.38
CA LEU A 70 8.76 -0.90 -8.50
C LEU A 70 9.15 0.35 -9.30
N VAL A 71 9.85 0.21 -10.43
CA VAL A 71 10.23 1.32 -11.31
C VAL A 71 9.00 2.06 -11.82
N GLN A 72 8.00 1.34 -12.33
CA GLN A 72 6.75 1.93 -12.83
C GLN A 72 6.01 2.70 -11.73
N THR A 73 6.00 2.17 -10.51
CA THR A 73 5.41 2.84 -9.34
C THR A 73 6.16 4.13 -8.99
N GLY A 74 7.50 4.10 -9.03
CA GLY A 74 8.34 5.28 -8.84
C GLY A 74 8.11 6.36 -9.89
N LEU A 75 7.99 5.99 -11.17
CA LEU A 75 7.68 6.91 -12.26
C LEU A 75 6.30 7.55 -12.07
N LYS A 76 5.28 6.77 -11.68
CA LYS A 76 3.96 7.29 -11.33
C LYS A 76 4.02 8.26 -10.14
N GLN A 77 4.82 7.96 -9.13
CA GLN A 77 5.00 8.86 -7.98
C GLN A 77 5.69 10.17 -8.36
N GLN A 78 6.56 10.18 -9.36
CA GLN A 78 7.21 11.40 -9.85
C GLN A 78 6.23 12.34 -10.56
N THR A 79 5.07 11.86 -11.01
CA THR A 79 4.04 12.70 -11.63
C THR A 79 3.11 13.37 -10.61
N LEU A 80 3.33 13.19 -9.31
CA LEU A 80 2.50 13.80 -8.27
C LEU A 80 2.61 15.32 -8.29
N SER A 81 1.47 15.99 -8.12
CA SER A 81 1.37 17.44 -8.00
C SER A 81 0.48 17.78 -6.80
N PRO A 82 1.01 18.50 -5.78
CA PRO A 82 2.41 18.89 -5.61
C PRO A 82 3.36 17.69 -5.52
N ALA A 83 4.64 17.92 -5.77
CA ALA A 83 5.66 16.88 -5.66
C ALA A 83 5.68 16.26 -4.26
N LEU A 84 6.03 14.97 -4.17
CA LEU A 84 6.05 14.25 -2.91
C LEU A 84 7.05 14.87 -1.91
N ALA A 85 6.54 15.50 -0.85
CA ALA A 85 7.35 16.00 0.26
C ALA A 85 7.63 14.92 1.32
N SER A 86 6.63 14.11 1.66
CA SER A 86 6.77 13.00 2.60
C SER A 86 5.65 11.97 2.43
N ALA A 87 5.91 10.72 2.87
CA ALA A 87 4.89 9.69 3.00
C ALA A 87 4.25 9.69 4.41
N PRO A 88 3.00 9.20 4.57
CA PRO A 88 2.04 8.90 3.51
C PRO A 88 1.48 10.15 2.80
N TRP A 89 1.29 10.06 1.48
CA TRP A 89 0.71 11.11 0.64
C TRP A 89 -0.68 10.66 0.17
N ILE A 90 -1.74 11.31 0.67
CA ILE A 90 -3.11 10.79 0.62
C ILE A 90 -3.98 11.70 -0.25
N LEU A 91 -4.68 11.09 -1.22
CA LEU A 91 -5.71 11.73 -2.03
C LEU A 91 -7.08 11.25 -1.55
N ILE A 92 -8.03 12.19 -1.42
CA ILE A 92 -9.47 11.87 -1.34
C ILE A 92 -10.12 12.52 -2.55
N ASP A 93 -10.93 11.75 -3.29
CA ASP A 93 -11.60 12.17 -4.53
C ASP A 93 -10.66 12.82 -5.57
N ASN A 94 -9.45 12.25 -5.70
CA ASN A 94 -8.38 12.73 -6.59
C ASN A 94 -7.84 14.13 -6.26
N VAL A 95 -8.15 14.69 -5.10
CA VAL A 95 -7.66 15.99 -4.63
C VAL A 95 -6.64 15.80 -3.52
N PHE A 96 -5.50 16.49 -3.65
CA PHE A 96 -4.49 16.62 -2.59
C PHE A 96 -4.57 18.01 -1.98
N THR A 97 -4.66 18.07 -0.66
CA THR A 97 -4.25 19.23 0.13
C THR A 97 -3.48 18.74 1.36
N GLU A 98 -2.54 19.54 1.85
CA GLU A 98 -1.81 19.19 3.07
C GLU A 98 -2.75 19.06 4.28
N GLU A 99 -3.74 19.95 4.39
CA GLU A 99 -4.77 19.90 5.45
C GLU A 99 -5.55 18.59 5.42
N GLN A 100 -6.06 18.19 4.25
CA GLN A 100 -6.82 16.95 4.09
C GLN A 100 -5.95 15.73 4.34
N MET A 101 -4.69 15.73 3.89
CA MET A 101 -3.75 14.65 4.18
C MET A 101 -3.52 14.52 5.70
N MET A 102 -3.32 15.63 6.41
CA MET A 102 -3.11 15.62 7.86
C MET A 102 -4.37 15.17 8.62
N ALA A 103 -5.55 15.64 8.21
CA ALA A 103 -6.83 15.18 8.76
C ALA A 103 -7.03 13.68 8.51
N ALA A 104 -6.75 13.19 7.30
CA ALA A 104 -6.90 11.78 6.95
C ALA A 104 -5.88 10.87 7.67
N ARG A 105 -4.66 11.38 7.95
CA ARG A 105 -3.68 10.68 8.80
C ARG A 105 -4.17 10.53 10.24
N ALA A 106 -4.92 11.50 10.75
CA ALA A 106 -5.48 11.47 12.10
C ALA A 106 -6.75 10.61 12.17
N ASP A 107 -7.68 10.80 11.25
CA ASP A 107 -8.95 10.07 11.17
C ASP A 107 -9.45 10.01 9.71
N LEU A 108 -8.97 9.01 8.97
CA LEU A 108 -9.40 8.76 7.59
C LEU A 108 -10.91 8.54 7.49
N ARG A 109 -11.53 7.90 8.50
CA ARG A 109 -12.96 7.59 8.49
C ARG A 109 -13.77 8.87 8.54
N ALA A 110 -13.44 9.80 9.42
CA ALA A 110 -14.11 11.09 9.52
C ALA A 110 -14.01 11.88 8.21
N VAL A 111 -12.83 11.94 7.59
CA VAL A 111 -12.62 12.66 6.32
C VAL A 111 -13.43 12.03 5.18
N VAL A 112 -13.40 10.70 5.03
CA VAL A 112 -14.18 10.00 3.99
C VAL A 112 -15.68 10.19 4.20
N CYS A 113 -16.15 10.11 5.44
CA CYS A 113 -17.56 10.34 5.79
C CYS A 113 -18.02 11.78 5.53
N ALA A 114 -17.14 12.76 5.69
CA ALA A 114 -17.44 14.15 5.38
C ALA A 114 -17.41 14.43 3.87
N ALA A 115 -16.52 13.78 3.13
CA ALA A 115 -16.35 13.99 1.69
C ALA A 115 -17.42 13.26 0.84
N ASN A 116 -17.94 12.13 1.31
CA ASN A 116 -18.73 11.22 0.47
C ASN A 116 -20.15 10.99 1.02
N GLU A 117 -21.14 11.61 0.38
CA GLU A 117 -22.56 11.44 0.70
C GLU A 117 -23.10 10.03 0.44
N ALA A 118 -22.39 9.23 -0.38
CA ALA A 118 -22.77 7.84 -0.65
C ALA A 118 -22.40 6.87 0.48
N VAL A 119 -21.58 7.29 1.46
CA VAL A 119 -21.30 6.49 2.65
C VAL A 119 -22.49 6.62 3.61
N PRO A 120 -23.20 5.53 3.95
CA PRO A 120 -24.31 5.60 4.88
C PRO A 120 -23.87 6.19 6.23
N ARG A 121 -24.62 7.18 6.75
CA ARG A 121 -24.28 7.88 8.00
C ARG A 121 -24.18 6.99 9.23
N ASN A 122 -24.71 5.76 9.19
CA ASN A 122 -24.58 4.75 10.26
C ASN A 122 -23.34 3.86 10.13
N LYS A 123 -22.59 4.01 9.02
CA LYS A 123 -21.25 3.44 8.82
C LYS A 123 -20.17 4.49 9.04
N CYS A 124 -20.56 5.76 9.05
CA CYS A 124 -19.97 6.80 9.88
C CYS A 124 -20.40 6.58 11.34
#